data_AF-A0A349JQ92-F1
#
_entry.id   AF-A0A349JQ92-F1
#
_cell.length_a   1.000
_cell.length_b   1.000
_cell.length_c   1.000
_cell.angle_alpha   90.00
_cell.angle_beta   90.00
_cell.angle_gamma   90.00
#
_symmetry.space_group_name_H-M   'P 1'
#
loop_
_entity.id
_entity.type
_entity.pdbx_description
1 polymer ?
#
loop_
_entity_poly.entity_id
_entity_poly.type
_entity_poly.pdbx_seq_one_letter_code
_entity_poly.pdbx_strand_id
1 'polypeptide(L)' 'YEQEFRQYMQQMAAQTDLIFRDHSLLWPEARASFSDPSHLNRYGAIAVSKRLAEDPMIPWPAKK' A
#
# COMPACT_ATOMS: atom_id res chain seq x y z
N TYR A 1 1.33 -13.89 12.41
CA TYR A 1 2.17 -13.26 11.36
C TYR A 1 1.60 -11.95 10.84
N GLU A 2 0.53 -11.93 10.03
CA GLU A 2 0.05 -10.67 9.40
C GLU A 2 -0.35 -9.58 10.41
N GLN A 3 -1.07 -9.97 11.48
CA GLN A 3 -1.44 -9.04 12.55
C GLN A 3 -0.22 -8.47 13.29
N GLU A 4 0.77 -9.32 13.59
CA GLU A 4 2.01 -8.91 14.27
C GLU A 4 2.84 -7.96 13.39
N PHE A 5 2.91 -8.24 12.08
CA PHE A 5 3.56 -7.36 11.11
C PHE A 5 2.90 -5.99 11.05
N ARG A 6 1.56 -5.93 10.99
CA ARG A 6 0.83 -4.65 11.01
C ARG A 6 1.08 -3.87 12.29
N GLN A 7 1.05 -4.53 13.44
CA GLN A 7 1.34 -3.89 14.72
C GLN A 7 2.77 -3.34 14.76
N TYR A 8 3.75 -4.11 14.29
CA TYR A 8 5.14 -3.69 14.18
C TYR A 8 5.30 -2.46 13.27
N MET A 9 4.70 -2.48 12.08
CA MET A 9 4.78 -1.36 11.13
C MET A 9 4.08 -0.10 11.66
N GLN A 10 2.96 -0.25 12.36
CA GLN A 10 2.28 0.87 13.04
C GLN A 10 3.16 1.47 14.14
N GLN A 11 3.81 0.64 14.96
CA GLN A 11 4.75 1.12 15.98
C GLN A 11 5.94 1.85 15.34
N MET A 12 6.49 1.31 14.25
CA MET A 12 7.59 1.95 13.52
C MET A 12 7.18 3.31 12.93
N ALA A 13 6.00 3.38 12.31
CA ALA A 13 5.46 4.63 11.77
C ALA A 13 5.19 5.68 12.86
N ALA A 14 4.86 5.26 14.08
CA ALA A 14 4.67 6.17 15.22
C ALA A 14 5.99 6.71 15.81
N GLN A 15 7.11 6.04 15.54
CA GLN A 15 8.43 6.35 16.11
C GLN A 15 9.40 6.98 15.10
N THR A 16 9.03 7.06 13.82
CA THR A 16 9.88 7.49 12.72
C THR A 16 9.08 8.35 11.74
N ASP A 17 9.75 8.91 10.72
CA ASP A 17 9.08 9.62 9.62
C ASP A 17 8.47 8.67 8.56
N LEU A 18 8.36 7.36 8.87
CA LEU A 18 7.77 6.38 7.97
C LEU A 18 6.25 6.57 7.87
N ILE A 19 5.77 6.76 6.64
CA ILE A 19 4.33 6.71 6.34
C ILE A 19 3.93 5.28 5.99
N PHE A 20 3.31 4.58 6.93
CA PHE A 20 2.79 3.23 6.70
C PHE A 20 1.33 3.27 6.19
N ARG A 21 1.09 2.70 5.00
CA ARG A 21 -0.23 2.55 4.37
C ARG A 21 -0.53 1.07 4.15
N ASP A 22 -1.49 0.54 4.89
CA ASP A 22 -1.92 -0.85 4.76
C ASP A 22 -2.95 -1.00 3.61
N HIS A 23 -2.60 -1.77 2.58
CA HIS A 23 -3.45 -2.06 1.42
C HIS A 23 -3.74 -3.55 1.24
N SER A 24 -3.35 -4.38 2.22
CA SER A 24 -3.50 -5.85 2.17
C SER A 24 -4.93 -6.33 1.93
N LEU A 25 -5.94 -5.57 2.40
CA LEU A 25 -7.36 -5.92 2.28
C LEU A 25 -8.11 -5.10 1.23
N LEU A 26 -7.39 -4.32 0.41
CA LEU A 26 -8.02 -3.41 -0.55
C LEU A 26 -8.54 -4.17 -1.78
N TRP A 27 -7.92 -5.29 -2.13
CA TRP A 27 -8.30 -6.12 -3.28
C TRP A 27 -8.15 -7.63 -3.02
N PRO A 28 -8.87 -8.18 -2.01
CA PRO A 28 -8.71 -9.58 -1.61
C PRO A 28 -9.01 -10.56 -2.77
N GLU A 29 -9.90 -10.17 -3.69
CA GLU A 29 -10.34 -11.02 -4.81
C GLU A 29 -9.72 -10.64 -6.17
N ALA A 30 -8.82 -9.65 -6.24
CA ALA A 30 -8.30 -9.18 -7.53
C ALA A 30 -7.16 -10.04 -8.08
N ARG A 31 -7.39 -11.35 -8.20
CA ARG A 31 -6.39 -12.30 -8.73
C ARG A 31 -5.85 -11.90 -10.10
N ALA A 32 -6.69 -11.26 -10.93
CA ALA A 32 -6.31 -10.74 -12.24
C ALA A 32 -5.29 -9.58 -12.21
N SER A 33 -5.00 -9.01 -11.04
CA SER A 33 -4.02 -7.93 -10.84
C SER A 33 -2.61 -8.44 -10.51
N PHE A 34 -2.43 -9.76 -10.41
CA PHE A 34 -1.20 -10.41 -10.00
C PHE A 34 -0.61 -11.27 -11.14
N SER A 35 0.71 -11.33 -11.25
CA SER A 35 1.42 -12.28 -12.12
C SER A 35 1.63 -13.63 -11.42
N ASP A 36 1.76 -13.58 -10.10
CA ASP A 36 1.76 -14.71 -9.17
C ASP A 36 1.22 -14.21 -7.81
N PRO A 37 0.93 -15.08 -6.82
CA PRO A 37 0.29 -14.65 -5.57
C PRO A 37 1.01 -13.54 -4.78
N SER A 38 2.27 -13.26 -5.07
CA SER A 38 3.07 -12.22 -4.40
C SER A 38 3.37 -11.00 -5.27
N HIS A 39 3.45 -11.15 -6.59
CA HIS A 39 3.86 -10.07 -7.51
C HIS A 39 2.67 -9.51 -8.30
N LEU A 40 2.54 -8.18 -8.27
CA LEU A 40 1.57 -7.46 -9.12
C LEU A 40 1.97 -7.60 -10.59
N ASN A 41 0.97 -7.76 -11.46
CA ASN A 41 1.15 -7.54 -12.89
C ASN A 41 0.94 -6.05 -13.23
N ARG A 42 1.03 -5.70 -14.52
CA ARG A 42 0.89 -4.30 -14.97
C ARG A 42 -0.41 -3.63 -14.54
N TYR A 43 -1.52 -4.37 -14.47
CA TYR A 43 -2.82 -3.81 -14.08
C TYR A 43 -2.87 -3.55 -12.58
N GLY A 44 -2.34 -4.48 -11.77
CA GLY A 44 -2.21 -4.29 -10.33
C GLY A 44 -1.29 -3.11 -9.98
N ALA A 45 -0.15 -2.98 -10.68
CA ALA A 45 0.76 -1.85 -10.50
C ALA A 45 0.09 -0.51 -10.82
N ILE A 46 -0.72 -0.43 -11.90
CA ILE A 46 -1.51 0.76 -12.22
C ILE A 46 -2.53 1.08 -11.12
N ALA A 47 -3.25 0.07 -10.61
CA ALA A 47 -4.24 0.26 -9.56
C ALA A 47 -3.61 0.79 -8.26
N VAL A 48 -2.48 0.20 -7.83
CA VAL A 48 -1.70 0.68 -6.69
C VAL A 48 -1.21 2.10 -6.91
N SER A 49 -0.65 2.41 -8.08
CA SER A 49 -0.14 3.75 -8.40
C SER A 49 -1.23 4.83 -8.27
N LYS A 50 -2.44 4.57 -8.82
CA LYS A 50 -3.59 5.49 -8.67
C LYS A 50 -3.99 5.66 -7.21
N ARG A 51 -4.12 4.54 -6.47
CA ARG A 51 -4.52 4.56 -5.06
C ARG A 51 -3.54 5.33 -4.17
N LEU A 52 -2.24 5.24 -4.47
CA LEU A 52 -1.20 6.00 -3.77
C LEU A 52 -1.29 7.48 -4.10
N ALA A 53 -1.45 7.85 -5.38
CA ALA A 53 -1.57 9.24 -5.80
C ALA A 53 -2.79 9.95 -5.20
N GLU A 54 -3.86 9.20 -4.92
CA GLU A 54 -5.10 9.70 -4.33
C GLU A 54 -5.13 9.62 -2.79
N ASP A 55 -4.13 9.04 -2.13
CA ASP A 55 -4.13 8.89 -0.67
C ASP A 55 -3.81 10.23 0.01
N PRO A 56 -4.77 10.88 0.70
CA PRO A 56 -4.54 12.18 1.34
C PRO A 56 -3.61 12.10 2.55
N MET A 57 -3.32 10.89 3.05
CA MET A 57 -2.36 10.68 4.15
C MET A 57 -0.91 10.70 3.68
N ILE A 58 -0.66 10.68 2.36
CA ILE A 58 0.68 10.87 1.81
C ILE A 58 0.81 12.36 1.43
N PRO A 59 1.77 13.11 2.01
CA PRO A 59 1.95 14.53 1.75
C PRO A 59 2.67 14.73 0.41
N TRP A 60 2.00 14.38 -0.68
CA TRP A 60 2.54 14.59 -2.01
C TRP A 60 2.84 16.08 -2.22
N PRO A 61 3.99 16.42 -2.84
CA PRO A 61 4.27 17.80 -3.18
C PRO A 61 3.18 18.30 -4.14
N ALA A 62 2.61 19.46 -3.83
CA ALA A 62 1.68 20.11 -4.75
C ALA A 62 2.37 20.32 -6.09
N LYS A 63 1.63 20.13 -7.19
CA LYS A 63 2.12 20.52 -8.52
C LYS A 63 2.46 22.02 -8.45
N LYS A 64 3.72 22.33 -8.75
CA LYS A 64 4.19 23.72 -8.90
C LYS A 64 3.49 24.38 -10.08
#